data_AF-A0A6H1KLV4-F1
#
_entry.id   AF-A0A6H1KLV4-F1
#
_cell.length_a   1.000
_cell.length_b   1.000
_cell.length_c   1.000
_cell.angle_alpha   90.00
_cell.angle_beta   90.00
_cell.angle_gamma   90.00
#
_symmetry.space_group_name_H-M   'P 1'
#
loop_
_entity.id
_entity.type
_entity.pdbx_description
1 polymer ?
#
loop_
_entity_poly.entity_id
_entity_poly.type
_entity_poly.pdbx_seq_one_letter_code
_entity_poly.pdbx_strand_id
1 'polypeptide(L)'
;MGWVTGDEGYGGNPKLRAAIEERGLGYALAVACSAEVRTGAGTFRADALVKKVPKRVWQKLSAGRGAKAQRFYDCGVIDPADPAPGHRQVLIRRNRVTGELACLRCYSPDPASLTALVKVAGSRWRAEETLQSEKGLAGLDEHQVRRHPFWIRSVPFVLLAHAFLAEVRAEEHARRPTPRRTGPAVLKDAAPVQHPRRSASPPRRSPARPVRLAPPSAGAISHQPLPATSRGPHVKTTMCRHSANRPSR
;
A
#
# COMPACT_ATOMS: atom_id res chain seq x y z
N MET A 1 4.79 0.09 -21.28
CA MET A 1 4.01 -1.09 -20.85
C MET A 1 3.24 -0.77 -19.58
N GLY A 2 1.93 -1.01 -19.59
CA GLY A 2 1.08 -0.85 -18.39
C GLY A 2 1.22 -2.04 -17.44
N TRP A 3 1.00 -1.80 -16.15
CA TRP A 3 1.10 -2.81 -15.09
C TRP A 3 -0.17 -2.84 -14.23
N VAL A 4 -0.56 -4.04 -13.80
CA VAL A 4 -1.67 -4.26 -12.86
C VAL A 4 -1.12 -4.82 -11.55
N THR A 5 -1.56 -4.28 -10.41
CA THR A 5 -1.24 -4.81 -9.08
C THR A 5 -2.52 -5.00 -8.28
N GLY A 6 -2.55 -5.96 -7.37
CA GLY A 6 -3.76 -6.32 -6.62
C GLY A 6 -3.47 -7.21 -5.41
N ASP A 7 -4.43 -7.31 -4.49
CA ASP A 7 -4.36 -8.25 -3.37
C ASP A 7 -4.68 -9.69 -3.79
N GLU A 8 -4.56 -10.57 -2.80
CA GLU A 8 -4.93 -11.98 -2.82
C GLU A 8 -6.34 -12.25 -3.35
N GLY A 9 -7.32 -11.39 -3.07
CA GLY A 9 -8.68 -11.54 -3.58
C GLY A 9 -8.75 -11.50 -5.10
N TYR A 10 -7.88 -10.71 -5.73
CA TYR A 10 -7.75 -10.62 -7.18
C TYR A 10 -6.75 -11.63 -7.73
N GLY A 11 -5.59 -11.79 -7.08
CA GLY A 11 -4.51 -12.61 -7.61
C GLY A 11 -4.81 -14.10 -7.64
N GLY A 12 -5.76 -14.58 -6.83
CA GLY A 12 -6.28 -15.95 -6.91
C GLY A 12 -7.08 -16.24 -8.19
N ASN A 13 -7.69 -15.22 -8.82
CA ASN A 13 -8.64 -15.41 -9.91
C ASN A 13 -7.94 -15.67 -11.26
N PRO A 14 -8.05 -16.87 -11.85
CA PRO A 14 -7.41 -17.20 -13.13
C PRO A 14 -7.99 -16.42 -14.32
N LYS A 15 -9.30 -16.12 -14.31
CA LYS A 15 -9.95 -15.36 -15.40
C LYS A 15 -9.43 -13.93 -15.46
N LEU A 16 -9.23 -13.31 -14.29
CA LEU A 16 -8.64 -11.98 -14.22
C LEU A 16 -7.21 -11.98 -14.78
N ARG A 17 -6.39 -12.96 -14.39
CA ARG A 17 -5.02 -13.06 -14.90
C ARG A 17 -5.01 -13.25 -16.41
N ALA A 18 -5.79 -14.19 -16.93
CA ALA A 18 -5.91 -14.40 -18.38
C ALA A 18 -6.32 -13.13 -19.13
N ALA A 19 -7.34 -12.41 -18.63
CA ALA A 19 -7.80 -11.16 -19.25
C ALA A 19 -6.75 -10.03 -19.24
N ILE A 20 -5.84 -10.01 -18.25
CA ILE A 20 -4.72 -9.06 -18.21
C ILE A 20 -3.65 -9.47 -19.23
N GLU A 21 -3.32 -10.76 -19.30
CA GLU A 21 -2.34 -11.31 -20.26
C GLU A 21 -2.80 -11.12 -21.71
N GLU A 22 -4.08 -11.36 -22.02
CA GLU A 22 -4.69 -11.12 -23.34
C GLU A 22 -4.60 -9.66 -23.79
N ARG A 23 -4.56 -8.71 -22.84
CA ARG A 23 -4.41 -7.27 -23.11
C ARG A 23 -2.94 -6.85 -23.24
N GLY A 24 -1.99 -7.78 -23.14
CA GLY A 24 -0.56 -7.49 -23.20
C GLY A 24 -0.06 -6.67 -22.00
N LEU A 25 -0.74 -6.74 -20.86
CA LEU A 25 -0.37 -5.99 -19.66
C LEU A 25 0.45 -6.88 -18.70
N GLY A 26 1.48 -6.30 -18.09
CA GLY A 26 2.19 -6.95 -16.99
C GLY A 26 1.35 -6.94 -15.71
N TYR A 27 1.56 -7.90 -14.81
CA TYR A 27 0.96 -7.84 -13.49
C TYR A 27 1.88 -8.32 -12.37
N ALA A 28 1.61 -7.84 -11.16
CA ALA A 28 2.13 -8.38 -9.90
C ALA A 28 0.97 -8.47 -8.90
N LEU A 29 0.34 -9.64 -8.81
CA LEU A 29 -0.85 -9.86 -7.99
C LEU A 29 -0.49 -10.70 -6.78
N ALA A 30 -0.86 -10.24 -5.58
CA ALA A 30 -0.67 -11.04 -4.38
C ALA A 30 -1.52 -12.31 -4.44
N VAL A 31 -1.00 -13.39 -3.87
CA VAL A 31 -1.66 -14.69 -3.76
C VAL A 31 -1.40 -15.27 -2.38
N ALA A 32 -2.25 -16.19 -1.96
CA ALA A 32 -1.99 -17.00 -0.77
C ALA A 32 -0.60 -17.64 -0.89
N CYS A 33 0.20 -17.62 0.17
CA CYS A 33 1.48 -18.35 0.15
C CYS A 33 1.31 -19.87 0.15
N SER A 34 0.08 -20.38 0.37
CA SER A 34 -0.31 -21.76 0.11
C SER A 34 -0.57 -22.06 -1.37
N ALA A 35 -0.54 -21.06 -2.25
CA ALA A 35 -0.76 -21.26 -3.68
C ALA A 35 0.31 -22.17 -4.28
N GLU A 36 -0.13 -23.09 -5.14
CA GLU A 36 0.74 -24.02 -5.83
C GLU A 36 1.48 -23.34 -6.98
N VAL A 37 2.75 -23.70 -7.12
CA VAL A 37 3.68 -23.25 -8.14
C VAL A 37 4.25 -24.50 -8.81
N ARG A 38 4.02 -24.63 -10.11
CA ARG A 38 4.63 -25.69 -10.92
C ARG A 38 6.06 -25.29 -11.24
N THR A 39 7.01 -26.11 -10.82
CA THR A 39 8.44 -25.95 -11.11
C THR A 39 8.92 -27.17 -11.90
N GLY A 40 10.12 -27.13 -12.48
CA GLY A 40 10.68 -28.29 -13.18
C GLY A 40 10.85 -29.54 -12.29
N ALA A 41 10.92 -29.37 -10.98
CA ALA A 41 11.01 -30.45 -9.99
C ALA A 41 9.65 -30.93 -9.46
N GLY A 42 8.54 -30.42 -10.02
CA GLY A 42 7.18 -30.72 -9.58
C GLY A 42 6.42 -29.51 -9.04
N THR A 43 5.22 -29.77 -8.52
CA THR A 43 4.34 -28.75 -7.96
C THR A 43 4.61 -28.58 -6.47
N PHE A 44 4.88 -27.35 -6.05
CA PHE A 44 5.15 -27.01 -4.64
C PHE A 44 4.34 -25.80 -4.22
N ARG A 45 3.99 -25.72 -2.94
CA ARG A 45 3.45 -24.49 -2.36
C ARG A 45 4.52 -23.41 -2.29
N ALA A 46 4.15 -22.15 -2.49
CA ALA A 46 5.08 -21.03 -2.43
C ALA A 46 5.82 -20.94 -1.09
N ASP A 47 5.14 -21.16 0.04
CA ASP A 47 5.75 -21.18 1.38
C ASP A 47 6.73 -22.35 1.60
N ALA A 48 6.45 -23.52 1.01
CA ALA A 48 7.35 -24.66 1.04
C ALA A 48 8.62 -24.38 0.21
N LEU A 49 8.48 -23.67 -0.91
CA LEU A 49 9.62 -23.27 -1.75
C LEU A 49 10.54 -22.31 -1.01
N VAL A 50 10.01 -21.34 -0.25
CA VAL A 50 10.82 -20.40 0.56
C VAL A 50 11.83 -21.11 1.44
N LYS A 51 11.45 -22.23 2.06
CA LYS A 51 12.32 -23.01 2.95
C LYS A 51 13.44 -23.73 2.20
N LYS A 52 13.26 -23.98 0.91
CA LYS A 52 14.22 -24.69 0.03
C LYS A 52 15.08 -23.73 -0.79
N VAL A 53 14.71 -22.44 -0.88
CA VAL A 53 15.47 -21.45 -1.66
C VAL A 53 16.80 -21.12 -0.96
N PRO A 54 17.94 -21.29 -1.65
CA PRO A 54 19.26 -20.93 -1.12
C PRO A 54 19.36 -19.44 -0.73
N LYS A 55 20.14 -19.13 0.31
CA LYS A 55 20.33 -17.74 0.79
C LYS A 55 20.76 -16.76 -0.32
N ARG A 56 21.53 -17.23 -1.31
CA ARG A 56 22.04 -16.43 -2.45
C ARG A 56 20.96 -15.87 -3.39
N VAL A 57 19.75 -16.45 -3.38
CA VAL A 57 18.65 -16.01 -4.25
C VAL A 57 17.93 -14.79 -3.68
N TRP A 58 18.08 -14.53 -2.38
CA TRP A 58 17.45 -13.41 -1.71
C TRP A 58 18.21 -12.11 -1.98
N GLN A 59 17.49 -11.12 -2.48
CA GLN A 59 18.01 -9.78 -2.73
C GLN A 59 17.28 -8.77 -1.85
N LYS A 60 18.03 -7.89 -1.19
CA LYS A 60 17.46 -6.78 -0.44
C LYS A 60 17.01 -5.70 -1.40
N LEU A 61 15.69 -5.49 -1.51
CA LEU A 61 15.11 -4.52 -2.44
C LEU A 61 14.17 -3.55 -1.74
N SER A 62 14.12 -2.33 -2.26
CA SER A 62 13.20 -1.29 -1.79
C SER A 62 11.88 -1.39 -2.55
N ALA A 63 10.77 -1.50 -1.83
CA ALA A 63 9.41 -1.40 -2.37
C ALA A 63 8.95 0.06 -2.58
N GLY A 64 9.88 1.02 -2.48
CA GLY A 64 9.61 2.45 -2.61
C GLY A 64 9.76 3.23 -1.31
N ARG A 65 9.64 4.57 -1.43
CA ARG A 65 9.66 5.50 -0.30
C ARG A 65 8.30 5.46 0.39
N GLY A 66 8.26 5.03 1.65
CA GLY A 66 7.07 5.16 2.49
C GLY A 66 7.09 6.45 3.30
N ALA A 67 5.99 6.72 4.03
CA ALA A 67 5.83 7.90 4.89
C ALA A 67 6.97 8.12 5.93
N LYS A 68 7.66 7.06 6.36
CA LYS A 68 8.74 7.14 7.37
C LYS A 68 10.14 6.91 6.81
N ALA A 69 10.31 6.00 5.83
CA ALA A 69 11.60 5.68 5.19
C ALA A 69 11.37 4.76 3.97
N GLN A 70 12.45 4.42 3.25
CA GLN A 70 12.41 3.34 2.25
C GLN A 70 12.03 2.00 2.91
N ARG A 71 11.08 1.28 2.31
CA ARG A 71 10.63 -0.03 2.80
C ARG A 71 11.48 -1.12 2.17
N PHE A 72 12.39 -1.71 2.95
CA PHE A 72 13.25 -2.79 2.47
C PHE A 72 12.67 -4.15 2.81
N TYR A 73 12.71 -5.06 1.84
CA TYR A 73 12.34 -6.45 1.99
C TYR A 73 13.42 -7.34 1.40
N ASP A 74 13.49 -8.58 1.89
CA ASP A 74 14.24 -9.62 1.21
C ASP A 74 13.31 -10.22 0.15
N CYS A 75 13.72 -10.17 -1.10
CA CYS A 75 12.93 -10.59 -2.25
C CYS A 75 13.63 -11.74 -2.98
N GLY A 76 12.88 -12.77 -3.34
CA GLY A 76 13.32 -13.87 -4.19
C GLY A 76 12.34 -14.10 -5.32
N VAL A 77 12.83 -14.56 -6.46
CA VAL A 77 11.99 -14.97 -7.59
C VAL A 77 12.20 -16.44 -7.88
N ILE A 78 11.11 -17.09 -8.26
CA ILE A 78 11.08 -18.45 -8.76
C ILE A 78 10.41 -18.40 -10.13
N ASP A 79 11.09 -18.93 -11.13
CA ASP A 79 10.52 -19.10 -12.46
C ASP A 79 9.71 -20.41 -12.48
N PRO A 80 8.37 -20.37 -12.57
CA PRO A 80 7.57 -21.56 -12.78
C PRO A 80 7.91 -22.21 -14.12
N ALA A 81 7.81 -23.54 -14.16
CA ALA A 81 7.89 -24.30 -15.40
C ALA A 81 6.54 -24.20 -16.11
N ASP A 82 6.36 -23.12 -16.87
CA ASP A 82 5.18 -22.88 -17.68
C ASP A 82 5.58 -22.79 -19.15
N PRO A 83 5.05 -23.66 -20.03
CA PRO A 83 5.41 -23.67 -21.45
C PRO A 83 4.75 -22.54 -22.26
N ALA A 84 3.81 -21.78 -21.69
CA ALA A 84 3.11 -20.74 -22.43
C ALA A 84 3.97 -19.46 -22.62
N PRO A 85 3.74 -18.69 -23.70
CA PRO A 85 4.52 -17.51 -24.01
C PRO A 85 4.40 -16.40 -22.94
N GLY A 86 5.48 -15.66 -22.77
CA GLY A 86 5.63 -14.60 -21.77
C GLY A 86 6.39 -15.03 -20.53
N HIS A 87 6.71 -14.06 -19.67
CA HIS A 87 7.56 -14.26 -18.50
C HIS A 87 6.70 -14.34 -17.24
N ARG A 88 6.31 -15.55 -16.85
CA ARG A 88 5.64 -15.80 -15.56
C ARG A 88 6.67 -16.03 -14.48
N GLN A 89 6.49 -15.39 -13.33
CA GLN A 89 7.40 -15.46 -12.19
C GLN A 89 6.60 -15.47 -10.89
N VAL A 90 7.13 -16.12 -9.86
CA VAL A 90 6.61 -16.03 -8.50
C VAL A 90 7.58 -15.21 -7.67
N LEU A 91 7.15 -14.00 -7.31
CA LEU A 91 7.88 -13.13 -6.41
C LEU A 91 7.50 -13.46 -4.97
N ILE A 92 8.49 -13.78 -4.16
CA ILE A 92 8.32 -13.92 -2.72
C ILE A 92 9.02 -12.77 -2.04
N ARG A 93 8.28 -12.10 -1.16
CA ARG A 93 8.76 -11.01 -0.32
C ARG A 93 8.74 -11.45 1.13
N ARG A 94 9.85 -11.26 1.83
CA ARG A 94 9.99 -11.53 3.25
C ARG A 94 10.26 -10.25 4.02
N ASN A 95 9.49 -10.02 5.08
CA ASN A 95 9.78 -8.97 6.06
C ASN A 95 11.03 -9.35 6.87
N ARG A 96 12.01 -8.45 6.93
CA ARG A 96 13.30 -8.71 7.58
C ARG A 96 13.21 -8.75 9.11
N VAL A 97 12.19 -8.12 9.68
CA VAL A 97 11.98 -8.05 11.14
C VAL A 97 10.99 -9.13 11.59
N THR A 98 9.79 -9.14 10.99
CA THR A 98 8.72 -10.07 11.41
C THR A 98 8.85 -11.45 10.78
N GLY A 99 9.61 -11.59 9.69
CA GLY A 99 9.70 -12.84 8.93
C GLY A 99 8.47 -13.16 8.08
N GLU A 100 7.43 -12.32 8.11
CA GLU A 100 6.20 -12.50 7.35
C GLU A 100 6.48 -12.59 5.85
N LEU A 101 5.78 -13.51 5.20
CA LEU A 101 5.90 -13.78 3.78
C LEU A 101 4.71 -13.19 3.03
N ALA A 102 4.98 -12.60 1.89
CA ALA A 102 3.99 -12.23 0.90
C ALA A 102 4.39 -12.84 -0.44
N CYS A 103 3.47 -13.56 -1.05
CA CYS A 103 3.68 -14.26 -2.30
C CYS A 103 2.90 -13.54 -3.40
N LEU A 104 3.55 -13.29 -4.53
CA LEU A 104 2.94 -12.62 -5.68
C LEU A 104 3.17 -13.47 -6.93
N ARG A 105 2.12 -13.59 -7.74
CA ARG A 105 2.25 -14.05 -9.12
C ARG A 105 2.51 -12.85 -10.01
N CYS A 106 3.54 -12.95 -10.82
CA CYS A 106 3.98 -11.93 -11.74
C CYS A 106 3.93 -12.45 -13.17
N TYR A 107 3.58 -11.57 -14.09
CA TYR A 107 3.67 -11.80 -15.53
C TYR A 107 4.17 -10.54 -16.21
N SER A 108 4.97 -10.71 -17.25
CA SER A 108 5.27 -9.64 -18.20
C SER A 108 5.41 -10.17 -19.63
N PRO A 109 4.96 -9.42 -20.64
CA PRO A 109 5.15 -9.79 -22.04
C PRO A 109 6.64 -9.77 -22.41
N ASP A 110 7.37 -8.77 -21.93
CA ASP A 110 8.82 -8.62 -22.08
C ASP A 110 9.57 -9.00 -20.78
N PRO A 111 10.87 -9.33 -20.83
CA PRO A 111 11.65 -9.60 -19.63
C PRO A 111 11.63 -8.41 -18.65
N ALA A 112 11.12 -8.64 -17.44
CA ALA A 112 11.07 -7.63 -16.39
C ALA A 112 12.12 -7.91 -15.32
N SER A 113 12.81 -6.86 -14.85
CA SER A 113 13.75 -7.00 -13.73
C SER A 113 13.00 -7.22 -12.42
N LEU A 114 13.64 -7.93 -11.49
CA LEU A 114 13.11 -8.12 -10.14
C LEU A 114 12.80 -6.79 -9.44
N THR A 115 13.62 -5.76 -9.66
CA THR A 115 13.37 -4.42 -9.11
C THR A 115 12.11 -3.80 -9.69
N ALA A 116 11.81 -4.01 -10.98
CA ALA A 116 10.56 -3.53 -11.58
C ALA A 116 9.35 -4.23 -10.94
N LEU A 117 9.39 -5.55 -10.78
CA LEU A 117 8.32 -6.31 -10.12
C LEU A 117 8.09 -5.86 -8.67
N VAL A 118 9.16 -5.65 -7.90
CA VAL A 118 9.07 -5.16 -6.51
C VAL A 118 8.51 -3.74 -6.46
N LYS A 119 8.85 -2.86 -7.41
CA LYS A 119 8.28 -1.51 -7.51
C LYS A 119 6.79 -1.55 -7.84
N VAL A 120 6.37 -2.41 -8.78
CA VAL A 120 4.94 -2.59 -9.14
C VAL A 120 4.18 -3.15 -7.94
N ALA A 121 4.67 -4.20 -7.31
CA ALA A 121 4.09 -4.76 -6.09
C ALA A 121 4.01 -3.73 -4.94
N GLY A 122 5.04 -2.89 -4.79
CA GLY A 122 5.08 -1.82 -3.81
C GLY A 122 4.12 -0.66 -4.12
N SER A 123 3.72 -0.48 -5.37
CA SER A 123 2.81 0.61 -5.77
C SER A 123 1.40 0.45 -5.21
N ARG A 124 0.98 -0.79 -4.87
CA ARG A 124 -0.29 -1.06 -4.18
C ARG A 124 -0.46 -0.19 -2.92
N TRP A 125 0.61 -0.03 -2.14
CA TRP A 125 0.55 0.77 -0.92
C TRP A 125 0.23 2.24 -1.21
N ARG A 126 0.70 2.79 -2.33
CA ARG A 126 0.35 4.16 -2.72
C ARG A 126 -1.14 4.30 -3.00
N ALA A 127 -1.76 3.30 -3.65
CA ALA A 127 -3.19 3.31 -3.89
C ALA A 127 -3.99 3.33 -2.57
N GLU A 128 -3.56 2.56 -1.57
CA GLU A 128 -4.16 2.59 -0.23
C GLU A 128 -3.96 3.94 0.47
N GLU A 129 -2.76 4.54 0.37
CA GLU A 129 -2.49 5.88 0.92
C GLU A 129 -3.33 6.97 0.24
N THR A 130 -3.52 6.90 -1.07
CA THR A 130 -4.39 7.81 -1.82
C THR A 130 -5.84 7.66 -1.38
N LEU A 131 -6.36 6.43 -1.34
CA LEU A 131 -7.72 6.17 -0.84
C LEU A 131 -7.94 6.65 0.59
N GLN A 132 -6.93 6.49 1.46
CA GLN A 132 -7.01 7.00 2.82
C GLN A 132 -6.96 8.53 2.89
N SER A 133 -6.20 9.16 1.99
CA SER A 133 -6.14 10.62 1.87
C SER A 133 -7.44 11.20 1.33
N GLU A 134 -8.09 10.51 0.38
CA GLU A 134 -9.39 10.87 -0.18
C GLU A 134 -10.49 10.85 0.88
N LYS A 135 -10.47 9.86 1.78
CA LYS A 135 -11.35 9.83 2.95
C LYS A 135 -11.17 11.07 3.82
N GLY A 136 -9.92 11.34 4.23
CA GLY A 136 -9.63 12.44 5.16
C GLY A 136 -9.68 13.86 4.58
N LEU A 137 -9.52 14.04 3.26
CA LEU A 137 -9.43 15.36 2.62
C LEU A 137 -10.60 15.69 1.71
N ALA A 138 -11.24 14.68 1.12
CA ALA A 138 -12.32 14.85 0.15
C ALA A 138 -13.62 14.15 0.59
N GLY A 139 -13.67 13.61 1.82
CA GLY A 139 -14.87 13.07 2.44
C GLY A 139 -15.38 11.79 1.79
N LEU A 140 -14.51 10.97 1.20
CA LEU A 140 -14.91 9.75 0.48
C LEU A 140 -15.83 8.83 1.30
N ASP A 141 -15.65 8.77 2.61
CA ASP A 141 -16.44 7.97 3.56
C ASP A 141 -17.39 8.80 4.45
N GLU A 142 -17.44 10.13 4.28
CA GLU A 142 -18.30 11.03 5.06
C GLU A 142 -19.73 11.15 4.46
N HIS A 143 -19.98 10.51 3.32
CA HIS A 143 -21.29 10.51 2.67
C HIS A 143 -22.23 9.50 3.34
N GLN A 144 -23.43 9.92 3.75
CA GLN A 144 -24.51 9.06 4.28
C GLN A 144 -25.18 8.23 3.17
N VAL A 145 -24.40 7.42 2.45
CA VAL A 145 -24.88 6.68 1.28
C VAL A 145 -25.72 5.49 1.74
N ARG A 146 -27.04 5.59 1.54
CA ARG A 146 -27.97 4.45 1.64
C ARG A 146 -28.26 3.79 0.27
N ARG A 147 -27.80 4.38 -0.85
CA ARG A 147 -28.15 3.95 -2.23
C ARG A 147 -26.94 3.89 -3.17
N HIS A 148 -26.76 2.75 -3.84
CA HIS A 148 -25.67 2.47 -4.79
C HIS A 148 -25.51 3.52 -5.92
N PRO A 149 -26.57 4.02 -6.59
CA PRO A 149 -26.41 4.99 -7.67
C PRO A 149 -25.88 6.36 -7.21
N PHE A 150 -26.19 6.76 -5.99
CA PHE A 150 -25.66 8.01 -5.43
C PHE A 150 -24.15 7.88 -5.18
N TRP A 151 -23.73 6.75 -4.62
CA TRP A 151 -22.31 6.45 -4.42
C TRP A 151 -21.50 6.47 -5.72
N ILE A 152 -21.97 5.77 -6.76
CA ILE A 152 -21.28 5.73 -8.06
C ILE A 152 -21.16 7.13 -8.67
N ARG A 153 -22.14 8.01 -8.45
CA ARG A 153 -22.09 9.39 -8.95
C ARG A 153 -21.18 10.30 -8.13
N SER A 154 -21.09 10.10 -6.82
CA SER A 154 -20.29 10.97 -5.94
C SER A 154 -18.79 10.65 -5.98
N VAL A 155 -18.41 9.37 -6.15
CA VAL A 155 -17.00 8.94 -6.19
C VAL A 155 -16.16 9.75 -7.19
N PRO A 156 -16.55 9.94 -8.46
CA PRO A 156 -15.77 10.75 -9.41
C PRO A 156 -15.51 12.18 -8.95
N PHE A 157 -16.47 12.84 -8.30
CA PHE A 157 -16.29 14.21 -7.78
C PHE A 157 -15.26 14.25 -6.65
N VAL A 158 -15.31 13.28 -5.74
CA VAL A 158 -14.34 13.14 -4.64
C VAL A 158 -12.94 12.88 -5.19
N LEU A 159 -12.80 11.98 -6.16
CA LEU A 159 -11.53 11.67 -6.82
C LEU A 159 -10.97 12.90 -7.55
N LEU A 160 -11.81 13.65 -8.26
CA LEU A 160 -11.41 14.87 -8.97
C LEU A 160 -10.94 15.96 -8.00
N ALA A 161 -11.68 16.17 -6.90
CA ALA A 161 -11.29 17.12 -5.86
C ALA A 161 -9.95 16.74 -5.22
N HIS A 162 -9.73 15.44 -4.95
CA HIS A 162 -8.45 14.98 -4.42
C HIS A 162 -7.30 15.18 -5.42
N ALA A 163 -7.51 14.87 -6.71
CA ALA A 163 -6.52 15.11 -7.76
C ALA A 163 -6.14 16.59 -7.87
N PHE A 164 -7.13 17.50 -7.82
CA PHE A 164 -6.88 18.94 -7.79
C PHE A 164 -6.04 19.35 -6.58
N LEU A 165 -6.37 18.87 -5.38
CA LEU A 165 -5.59 19.16 -4.16
C LEU A 165 -4.16 18.59 -4.22
N ALA A 166 -3.98 17.43 -4.86
CA ALA A 166 -2.67 16.83 -5.05
C ALA A 166 -1.79 17.68 -5.99
N GLU A 167 -2.36 18.20 -7.07
CA GLU A 167 -1.66 19.08 -8.02
C GLU A 167 -1.28 20.41 -7.37
N VAL A 168 -2.22 21.08 -6.69
CA VAL A 168 -1.94 22.33 -5.97
C VAL A 168 -0.85 22.12 -4.92
N ARG A 169 -0.87 21.00 -4.19
CA ARG A 169 0.21 20.65 -3.24
C ARG A 169 1.56 20.43 -3.94
N ALA A 170 1.57 19.78 -5.10
CA ALA A 170 2.79 19.54 -5.85
C ALA A 170 3.40 20.86 -6.36
N GLU A 171 2.57 21.75 -6.91
CA GLU A 171 2.98 23.09 -7.33
C GLU A 171 3.52 23.92 -6.17
N GLU A 172 2.83 23.98 -5.03
CA GLU A 172 3.28 24.70 -3.85
C GLU A 172 4.62 24.16 -3.33
N HIS A 173 4.82 22.84 -3.36
CA HIS A 173 6.08 22.23 -2.97
C HIS A 173 7.23 22.57 -3.93
N ALA A 174 6.95 22.67 -5.23
CA ALA A 174 7.93 23.09 -6.24
C ALA A 174 8.29 24.57 -6.10
N ARG A 175 7.32 25.43 -5.75
CA ARG A 175 7.51 26.87 -5.53
C ARG A 175 8.21 27.18 -4.20
N ARG A 176 8.04 26.33 -3.19
CA ARG A 176 8.65 26.47 -1.86
C ARG A 176 9.37 25.18 -1.46
N PRO A 177 10.52 24.87 -2.09
CA PRO A 177 11.33 23.74 -1.65
C PRO A 177 11.70 23.99 -0.19
N THR A 178 11.25 23.11 0.70
CA THR A 178 11.49 23.25 2.14
C THR A 178 13.02 23.29 2.35
N PRO A 179 13.57 24.28 3.07
CA PRO A 179 14.99 24.26 3.41
C PRO A 179 15.27 22.94 4.11
N ARG A 180 16.18 22.15 3.54
CA ARG A 180 16.67 20.92 4.14
C ARG A 180 17.18 21.30 5.53
N ARG A 181 16.44 20.96 6.60
CA ARG A 181 16.93 21.12 7.98
C ARG A 181 18.16 20.24 8.13
N THR A 182 19.33 20.80 7.85
CA THR A 182 20.61 20.30 8.31
C THR A 182 20.59 20.44 9.82
N GLY A 183 20.50 19.30 10.53
CA GLY A 183 20.75 19.23 11.97
C GLY A 183 22.22 19.54 12.29
N PRO A 184 22.55 19.70 13.58
CA PRO A 184 23.08 20.94 14.13
C PRO A 184 24.59 21.08 13.88
N ALA A 185 25.00 22.29 13.48
CA ALA A 185 26.40 22.68 13.63
C ALA A 185 26.69 22.77 15.13
N VAL A 186 27.58 21.89 15.58
CA VAL A 186 28.25 21.95 16.88
C VAL A 186 29.02 23.27 16.93
N LEU A 187 28.52 24.26 17.66
CA LEU A 187 29.33 25.41 18.08
C LEU A 187 29.99 25.04 19.42
N LYS A 188 31.29 24.75 19.37
CA LYS A 188 32.13 24.64 20.55
C LYS A 188 32.51 26.04 21.04
N ASP A 189 32.39 26.20 22.35
CA ASP A 189 33.14 27.03 23.30
C ASP A 189 33.12 28.57 23.16
N ALA A 190 32.34 29.19 24.05
CA ALA A 190 32.77 30.39 24.78
C ALA A 190 32.24 30.32 26.23
N ALA A 191 33.14 30.51 27.18
CA ALA A 191 33.00 30.35 28.63
C ALA A 191 32.12 31.45 29.30
N PRO A 192 31.73 31.30 30.59
CA PRO A 192 30.63 32.05 31.20
C PRO A 192 31.08 33.39 31.80
N VAL A 193 30.22 34.42 31.70
CA VAL A 193 30.36 35.66 32.49
C VAL A 193 29.00 36.03 33.09
N GLN A 194 29.05 36.41 34.38
CA GLN A 194 27.96 36.60 35.32
C GLN A 194 27.15 37.89 35.10
N HIS A 195 25.89 37.87 35.55
CA HIS A 195 24.92 38.98 35.57
C HIS A 195 25.33 40.16 36.47
N PRO A 196 24.70 41.34 36.26
CA PRO A 196 23.80 41.79 37.32
C PRO A 196 22.41 42.27 36.84
N ARG A 197 21.46 42.12 37.76
CA ARG A 197 20.04 42.49 37.69
C ARG A 197 19.85 44.00 37.48
N ARG A 198 18.81 44.37 36.72
CA ARG A 198 17.94 45.50 37.09
C ARG A 198 16.53 45.33 36.54
N SER A 199 15.59 45.52 37.46
CA SER A 199 14.14 45.48 37.37
C SER A 199 13.57 46.74 36.72
N ALA A 200 12.59 46.60 35.82
CA ALA A 200 11.50 47.57 35.63
C ALA A 200 10.36 46.96 34.77
N SER A 201 9.13 47.04 35.29
CA SER A 201 7.83 46.85 34.61
C SER A 201 6.94 48.04 35.04
N PRO A 202 5.75 48.34 34.47
CA PRO A 202 5.08 47.96 33.20
C PRO A 202 4.58 49.26 32.44
N PRO A 203 3.59 49.28 31.49
CA PRO A 203 2.20 48.84 31.70
C PRO A 203 1.56 47.98 30.59
N ARG A 204 0.56 47.22 31.06
CA ARG A 204 -0.51 46.46 30.41
C ARG A 204 -1.00 46.94 29.03
N ARG A 205 -1.06 46.00 28.07
CA ARG A 205 -2.21 45.79 27.15
C ARG A 205 -2.36 44.30 26.85
N SER A 206 -3.55 43.76 27.06
CA SER A 206 -3.98 42.42 26.63
C SER A 206 -5.40 42.54 26.04
N PRO A 207 -5.86 41.59 25.21
CA PRO A 207 -5.30 41.29 23.90
C PRO A 207 -6.41 41.18 22.82
N ALA A 208 -6.03 41.29 21.55
CA ALA A 208 -6.89 40.85 20.44
C ALA A 208 -7.15 39.34 20.54
N ARG A 209 -8.39 38.93 20.28
CA ARG A 209 -8.89 37.55 20.34
C ARG A 209 -8.88 36.91 18.94
N PRO A 210 -7.89 36.08 18.57
CA PRO A 210 -8.04 35.13 17.48
C PRO A 210 -8.78 33.87 17.97
N VAL A 211 -9.83 33.47 17.25
CA VAL A 211 -10.51 32.19 17.48
C VAL A 211 -9.55 31.05 17.12
N ARG A 212 -9.35 30.16 18.09
CA ARG A 212 -8.50 28.97 18.00
C ARG A 212 -9.18 27.92 17.10
N LEU A 213 -8.62 27.67 15.92
CA LEU A 213 -8.88 26.44 15.17
C LEU A 213 -8.40 25.24 16.00
N ALA A 214 -9.27 24.26 16.17
CA ALA A 214 -8.98 23.04 16.92
C ALA A 214 -7.79 22.30 16.26
N PRO A 215 -6.85 21.75 17.05
CA PRO A 215 -5.81 20.90 16.50
C PRO A 215 -6.45 19.65 15.87
N PRO A 216 -5.94 19.15 14.73
CA PRO A 216 -6.33 17.83 14.26
C PRO A 216 -6.01 16.83 15.36
N SER A 217 -6.97 15.96 15.68
CA SER A 217 -6.77 14.90 16.65
C SER A 217 -5.54 14.10 16.23
N ALA A 218 -4.53 14.05 17.09
CA ALA A 218 -3.39 13.18 16.93
C ALA A 218 -3.89 11.74 17.11
N GLY A 219 -4.47 11.18 16.04
CA GLY A 219 -4.66 9.76 15.90
C GLY A 219 -3.29 9.11 15.86
N ALA A 220 -2.77 8.75 17.04
CA ALA A 220 -1.60 7.91 17.18
C ALA A 220 -1.85 6.64 16.37
N ILE A 221 -1.11 6.49 15.26
CA ILE A 221 -1.10 5.26 14.49
C ILE A 221 -0.43 4.21 15.37
N SER A 222 -1.24 3.43 16.08
CA SER A 222 -0.80 2.15 16.61
C SER A 222 -0.52 1.25 15.40
N HIS A 223 0.74 0.87 15.23
CA HIS A 223 1.13 -0.15 14.26
C HIS A 223 0.59 -1.48 14.78
N GLN A 224 -0.63 -1.84 14.40
CA GLN A 224 -1.04 -3.24 14.53
C GLN A 224 -0.40 -4.03 13.38
N PRO A 225 0.40 -5.07 13.67
CA PRO A 225 0.73 -6.08 12.67
C PRO A 225 -0.56 -6.78 12.24
N LEU A 226 -0.61 -7.17 10.97
CA LEU A 226 -1.75 -7.90 10.40
C LEU A 226 -1.98 -9.19 11.20
N PRO A 227 -3.22 -9.50 11.60
CA PRO A 227 -3.52 -10.76 12.26
C PRO A 227 -3.27 -11.93 11.30
N ALA A 228 -2.45 -12.90 11.74
CA ALA A 228 -2.43 -14.22 11.15
C ALA A 228 -3.76 -14.90 11.48
N THR A 229 -4.67 -14.99 10.51
CA THR A 229 -5.90 -15.77 10.69
C THR A 229 -5.59 -17.25 10.53
N SER A 230 -5.42 -17.89 11.68
CA SER A 230 -5.74 -19.28 11.89
C SER A 230 -7.21 -19.53 11.51
N ARG A 231 -7.46 -20.73 10.97
CA ARG A 231 -8.72 -21.49 10.88
C ARG A 231 -10.02 -20.68 10.72
N GLY A 232 -10.58 -20.75 9.51
CA GLY A 232 -11.85 -20.12 9.15
C GLY A 232 -13.05 -20.59 9.98
N PRO A 233 -14.12 -19.77 10.06
CA PRO A 233 -15.41 -20.20 10.56
C PRO A 233 -16.29 -20.74 9.42
N HIS A 234 -17.08 -21.76 9.76
CA HIS A 234 -18.14 -22.35 8.97
C HIS A 234 -19.07 -21.28 8.35
N VAL A 235 -19.13 -21.25 7.02
CA VAL A 235 -20.25 -20.63 6.30
C VAL A 235 -21.44 -21.59 6.36
N LYS A 236 -22.45 -21.25 7.16
CA LYS A 236 -23.80 -21.81 7.00
C LYS A 236 -24.41 -21.21 5.74
N THR A 237 -24.43 -21.98 4.66
CA THR A 237 -25.23 -21.68 3.46
C THR A 237 -26.70 -21.93 3.79
N THR A 238 -27.46 -20.88 4.11
CA THR A 238 -28.92 -20.93 4.07
C THR A 238 -29.34 -20.82 2.61
N MET A 239 -29.70 -21.95 1.99
CA MET A 239 -30.38 -21.97 0.69
C MET A 239 -31.78 -21.37 0.83
N CYS A 240 -32.02 -20.20 0.24
CA CYS A 240 -33.37 -19.77 -0.10
C CYS A 240 -33.86 -20.60 -1.30
N ARG A 241 -34.67 -21.63 -1.06
CA ARG A 241 -35.44 -22.30 -2.13
C ARG A 241 -36.45 -21.30 -2.70
N HIS A 242 -36.19 -20.84 -3.92
CA HIS A 242 -37.25 -20.29 -4.78
C HIS A 242 -38.08 -21.48 -5.30
N SER A 243 -39.30 -21.63 -4.78
CA SER A 243 -40.31 -22.49 -5.37
C SER A 243 -40.88 -21.79 -6.60
N ALA A 244 -40.43 -22.21 -7.78
CA ALA A 244 -41.08 -21.86 -9.04
C ALA A 244 -42.23 -22.87 -9.27
N ASN A 245 -43.46 -22.41 -9.03
CA ASN A 245 -44.67 -23.16 -9.36
C ASN A 245 -45.11 -22.76 -10.78
N ARG A 246 -45.19 -23.75 -11.68
CA ARG A 246 -45.86 -23.65 -12.99
C ARG A 246 -46.16 -25.07 -13.51
N PRO A 247 -47.12 -25.24 -14.42
CA PRO A 247 -48.53 -25.50 -14.12
C PRO A 247 -48.95 -26.91 -14.58
N SER A 248 -50.17 -27.34 -14.21
CA SER A 248 -50.81 -28.49 -14.86
C SER A 248 -52.32 -28.27 -15.02
N ARG A 249 -52.74 -28.34 -16.30
CA ARG A 249 -54.09 -28.34 -16.87
C ARG A 249 -54.85 -27.02 -16.93
#